data_AF-A0A7C6RTV2-F1
#
_entry.id   AF-A0A7C6RTV2-F1
#
_cell.length_a   1.000
_cell.length_b   1.000
_cell.length_c   1.000
_cell.angle_alpha   90.00
_cell.angle_beta   90.00
_cell.angle_gamma   90.00
#
_symmetry.space_group_name_H-M   'P 1'
#
loop_
_entity.id
_entity.type
_entity.pdbx_description
1 polymer ?
#
loop_
_entity_poly.entity_id
_entity_poly.type
_entity_poly.pdbx_seq_one_letter_code
_entity_poly.pdbx_strand_id
1 'polypeptide(L)'
;MRNRLWTLYLTLLKDHYGLSAAKYYYFKKRQRTWEPLVIVAGLAPAVVMGMVFVWNFTEKLFMAGLTFGQPHLALLNGALMVSLAGLFFGFFSVITAFFFSSDLDMLVPLPLYSWEVLGAKLAVVLTGQYGINLLILTPLWARYGLLAGAGAGYILSAIVVFFALPLLPLSIASVLAVLLMRAVNLSRHKDKLTLVGGLLLVVVMVGFQVWLQSSLGSGDPEVVMEQLLSRADGLIRAVGRVFPPSVWAAQAMAYSHTGVGWLNLLYLVAASGAALFVLYYLGEKVFLQGLLAGMEGTKGSGRARKVSLSAQSRSPLLAVASMESKLFVRDPGFALNGLIGYVLLPAMALLPMFGQSLENNPFELLALDQLPPFVLSGGLALYFMFMTAMSMIPATTFSREGKYLWQIRSLPLSIEQIIAAKVVGSQVVNIIGCLVGAVPVAILMGWSIWEVLLGSFLGTLLASALAGFLALFDLRKPMLDWVNPVKAVKSNLNAVVGLLIGVILGFALGMLMFATIGLELLWLIPIELLAAALALGLAVRFMVRKWAPGLWKRI
;
A
#
# COMPACT_ATOMS: atom_id res chain seq x y z
N MET A 1 -31.24 -24.53 0.66
CA MET A 1 -30.60 -23.76 1.75
C MET A 1 -29.22 -23.34 1.28
N ARG A 2 -28.84 -22.06 1.36
CA ARG A 2 -27.48 -21.63 0.92
C ARG A 2 -26.45 -22.21 1.89
N ASN A 3 -25.31 -22.69 1.35
CA ASN A 3 -24.18 -23.17 2.14
C ASN A 3 -23.74 -22.06 3.14
N ARG A 4 -23.43 -22.44 4.38
CA ARG A 4 -23.08 -21.50 5.47
C ARG A 4 -21.88 -20.63 5.08
N LEU A 5 -20.84 -21.26 4.54
CA LEU A 5 -19.64 -20.58 4.04
C LEU A 5 -19.95 -19.56 2.94
N TRP A 6 -20.80 -19.93 1.97
CA TRP A 6 -21.17 -19.02 0.88
C TRP A 6 -21.94 -17.79 1.36
N THR A 7 -22.79 -17.99 2.37
CA THR A 7 -23.55 -16.90 3.00
C THR A 7 -22.64 -15.99 3.81
N LEU A 8 -21.68 -16.56 4.53
CA LEU A 8 -20.66 -15.81 5.26
C LEU A 8 -19.78 -14.98 4.30
N TYR A 9 -19.24 -15.61 3.25
CA TYR A 9 -18.45 -14.96 2.21
C TYR A 9 -19.19 -13.77 1.61
N LEU A 10 -20.44 -13.93 1.18
CA LEU A 10 -21.19 -12.85 0.55
C LEU A 10 -21.58 -11.72 1.52
N THR A 11 -21.74 -12.03 2.81
CA THR A 11 -21.96 -11.01 3.83
C THR A 11 -20.69 -10.20 4.06
N LEU A 12 -19.55 -10.88 4.25
CA LEU A 12 -18.24 -10.24 4.40
C LEU A 12 -17.83 -9.44 3.17
N LEU A 13 -18.08 -9.95 1.96
CA LEU A 13 -17.80 -9.24 0.71
C LEU A 13 -18.57 -7.91 0.63
N LYS A 14 -19.86 -7.94 0.99
CA LYS A 14 -20.72 -6.75 0.96
C LYS A 14 -20.29 -5.71 1.99
N ASP A 15 -19.84 -6.13 3.16
CA ASP A 15 -19.35 -5.21 4.19
C ASP A 15 -17.98 -4.64 3.86
N HIS A 16 -17.05 -5.51 3.44
CA HIS A 16 -15.67 -5.16 3.10
C HIS A 16 -15.62 -4.13 1.96
N TYR A 17 -16.36 -4.36 0.88
CA TYR A 17 -16.42 -3.44 -0.26
C TYR A 17 -17.55 -2.39 -0.15
N GLY A 18 -18.35 -2.42 0.91
CA GLY A 18 -19.46 -1.48 1.11
C GLY A 18 -20.55 -1.55 0.02
N LEU A 19 -20.68 -2.68 -0.69
CA LEU A 19 -21.60 -2.85 -1.81
C LEU A 19 -23.07 -2.58 -1.42
N SER A 20 -23.44 -2.91 -0.18
CA SER A 20 -24.79 -2.65 0.35
C SER A 20 -25.06 -1.15 0.49
N ALA A 21 -24.09 -0.42 1.05
CA ALA A 21 -24.17 1.04 1.18
C ALA A 21 -24.18 1.71 -0.20
N ALA A 22 -23.29 1.30 -1.11
CA ALA A 22 -23.26 1.80 -2.49
C ALA A 22 -24.60 1.58 -3.20
N LYS A 23 -25.19 0.39 -3.08
CA LYS A 23 -26.52 0.08 -3.65
C LYS A 23 -27.60 1.01 -3.09
N TYR A 24 -27.58 1.24 -1.78
CA TYR A 24 -28.55 2.11 -1.12
C TYR A 24 -28.42 3.58 -1.56
N TYR A 25 -27.21 4.14 -1.58
CA TYR A 25 -27.00 5.54 -1.95
C TYR A 25 -27.23 5.80 -3.44
N TYR A 26 -26.61 5.00 -4.32
CA TYR A 26 -26.64 5.24 -5.77
C TYR A 26 -27.96 4.83 -6.42
N PHE A 27 -28.51 3.67 -6.08
CA PHE A 27 -29.70 3.15 -6.75
C PHE A 27 -31.00 3.48 -6.02
N LYS A 28 -31.04 3.35 -4.69
CA LYS A 28 -32.30 3.54 -3.93
C LYS A 28 -32.57 5.02 -3.64
N LYS A 29 -31.57 5.77 -3.18
CA LYS A 29 -31.71 7.21 -2.89
C LYS A 29 -31.37 8.12 -4.08
N ARG A 30 -30.73 7.61 -5.15
CA ARG A 30 -30.19 8.39 -6.27
C ARG A 30 -29.38 9.62 -5.82
N GLN A 31 -28.73 9.50 -4.68
CA GLN A 31 -27.85 10.53 -4.16
C GLN A 31 -26.41 10.15 -4.52
N ARG A 32 -25.57 11.15 -4.80
CA ARG A 32 -24.13 10.96 -5.07
C ARG A 32 -23.82 10.14 -6.34
N THR A 33 -24.70 10.13 -7.33
CA THR A 33 -24.48 9.44 -8.62
C THR A 33 -23.29 9.97 -9.43
N TRP A 34 -22.79 11.16 -9.09
CA TRP A 34 -21.57 11.73 -9.67
C TRP A 34 -20.27 11.11 -9.11
N GLU A 35 -20.28 10.59 -7.87
CA GLU A 35 -19.08 10.02 -7.22
C GLU A 35 -18.50 8.84 -8.04
N PRO A 36 -19.29 7.84 -8.52
CA PRO A 36 -18.79 6.78 -9.39
C PRO A 36 -18.25 7.29 -10.73
N LEU A 37 -18.91 8.28 -11.34
CA LEU A 37 -18.47 8.86 -12.62
C LEU A 37 -17.10 9.51 -12.49
N VAL A 38 -16.85 10.26 -11.42
CA VAL A 38 -15.55 10.88 -11.15
C VAL A 38 -14.48 9.83 -10.85
N ILE A 39 -14.80 8.77 -10.09
CA ILE A 39 -13.86 7.68 -9.82
C ILE A 39 -13.47 6.97 -11.12
N VAL A 40 -14.45 6.65 -11.98
CA VAL A 40 -14.19 6.02 -13.28
C VAL A 40 -13.41 6.96 -14.19
N ALA A 41 -13.81 8.22 -14.31
CA ALA A 41 -13.10 9.20 -15.15
C ALA A 41 -11.66 9.45 -14.67
N GLY A 42 -11.41 9.42 -13.36
CA GLY A 42 -10.08 9.61 -12.78
C GLY A 42 -9.19 8.36 -12.88
N LEU A 43 -9.74 7.16 -12.68
CA LEU A 43 -8.97 5.91 -12.69
C LEU A 43 -8.82 5.32 -14.10
N ALA A 44 -9.78 5.53 -15.01
CA ALA A 44 -9.76 4.94 -16.33
C ALA A 44 -8.49 5.29 -17.13
N PRO A 45 -8.00 6.54 -17.17
CA PRO A 45 -6.76 6.87 -17.87
C PRO A 45 -5.55 6.10 -17.31
N ALA A 46 -5.43 6.00 -15.99
CA ALA A 46 -4.34 5.26 -15.34
C ALA A 46 -4.42 3.76 -15.64
N VAL A 47 -5.63 3.19 -15.61
CA VAL A 47 -5.87 1.79 -15.95
C VAL A 47 -5.54 1.51 -17.42
N VAL A 48 -6.01 2.35 -18.35
CA VAL A 48 -5.73 2.22 -19.78
C VAL A 48 -4.24 2.36 -20.05
N MET A 49 -3.58 3.37 -19.46
CA MET A 49 -2.13 3.56 -19.58
C MET A 49 -1.36 2.35 -19.06
N GLY A 50 -1.78 1.79 -17.92
CA GLY A 50 -1.19 0.56 -17.37
C GLY A 50 -1.37 -0.64 -18.28
N MET A 51 -2.56 -0.84 -18.85
CA MET A 51 -2.79 -1.94 -19.80
C MET A 51 -1.97 -1.79 -21.08
N VAL A 52 -1.88 -0.58 -21.64
CA VAL A 52 -1.07 -0.27 -22.82
C VAL A 52 0.42 -0.48 -22.53
N PHE A 53 0.88 -0.06 -21.34
CA PHE A 53 2.25 -0.31 -20.90
C PHE A 53 2.55 -1.81 -20.84
N VAL A 54 1.70 -2.59 -20.18
CA VAL A 54 1.87 -4.06 -20.08
C VAL A 54 1.83 -4.70 -21.47
N TRP A 55 0.92 -4.27 -22.35
CA TRP A 55 0.82 -4.76 -23.72
C TRP A 55 2.14 -4.55 -24.49
N ASN A 56 2.64 -3.33 -24.53
CA ASN A 56 3.88 -2.98 -25.24
C ASN A 56 5.11 -3.64 -24.61
N PHE A 57 5.15 -3.73 -23.28
CA PHE A 57 6.23 -4.40 -22.55
C PHE A 57 6.27 -5.90 -22.84
N THR A 58 5.09 -6.55 -22.92
CA THR A 58 4.96 -7.96 -23.30
C THR A 58 5.52 -8.21 -24.69
N GLU A 59 5.23 -7.34 -25.65
CA GLU A 59 5.76 -7.45 -27.01
C GLU A 59 7.29 -7.34 -27.05
N LYS A 60 7.87 -6.36 -26.34
CA LYS A 60 9.34 -6.23 -26.24
C LYS A 60 9.98 -7.49 -25.64
N LEU A 61 9.40 -8.01 -24.55
CA LEU A 61 9.89 -9.23 -23.91
C LEU A 61 9.72 -10.46 -24.80
N PHE A 62 8.64 -10.54 -25.58
CA PHE A 62 8.43 -11.64 -26.52
C PHE A 62 9.47 -11.62 -27.65
N MET A 63 9.72 -10.45 -28.25
CA MET A 63 10.72 -10.30 -29.31
C MET A 63 12.15 -10.55 -28.80
N ALA A 64 12.49 -10.05 -27.61
CA ALA A 64 13.75 -10.40 -26.94
C ALA A 64 13.82 -11.90 -26.61
N GLY A 65 12.71 -12.51 -26.20
CA GLY A 65 12.65 -13.96 -25.97
C GLY A 65 12.91 -14.77 -27.23
N LEU A 66 12.45 -14.31 -28.40
CA LEU A 66 12.71 -14.97 -29.68
C LEU A 66 14.20 -14.99 -30.03
N THR A 67 14.97 -13.94 -29.72
CA THR A 67 16.42 -13.92 -29.98
C THR A 67 17.17 -14.96 -29.16
N PHE A 68 16.63 -15.37 -28.01
CA PHE A 68 17.20 -16.41 -27.14
C PHE A 68 16.52 -17.79 -27.30
N GLY A 69 15.59 -17.94 -28.25
CA GLY A 69 14.80 -19.17 -28.41
C GLY A 69 13.82 -19.46 -27.26
N GLN A 70 13.56 -18.47 -26.40
CA GLN A 70 12.69 -18.56 -25.22
C GLN A 70 11.56 -17.52 -25.28
N PRO A 71 10.60 -17.65 -26.22
CA PRO A 71 9.48 -16.70 -26.34
C PRO A 71 8.62 -16.64 -25.07
N HIS A 72 8.60 -17.70 -24.26
CA HIS A 72 7.79 -17.83 -23.04
C HIS A 72 8.26 -16.97 -21.85
N LEU A 73 9.38 -16.24 -21.98
CA LEU A 73 9.87 -15.31 -20.95
C LEU A 73 8.84 -14.24 -20.57
N ALA A 74 8.04 -13.77 -21.53
CA ALA A 74 6.96 -12.82 -21.26
C ALA A 74 5.90 -13.38 -20.29
N LEU A 75 5.54 -14.66 -20.44
CA LEU A 75 4.58 -15.35 -19.55
C LEU A 75 5.15 -15.55 -18.15
N LEU A 76 6.44 -15.90 -18.05
CA LEU A 76 7.14 -16.05 -16.78
C LEU A 76 7.18 -14.73 -16.03
N ASN A 77 7.54 -13.64 -16.71
CA ASN A 77 7.57 -12.32 -16.11
C ASN A 77 6.17 -11.90 -15.61
N GLY A 78 5.12 -12.10 -16.40
CA GLY A 78 3.75 -11.82 -15.99
C GLY A 78 3.32 -12.62 -14.75
N ALA A 79 3.65 -13.91 -14.71
CA ALA A 79 3.34 -14.77 -13.57
C ALA A 79 4.11 -14.36 -12.30
N LEU A 80 5.37 -13.94 -12.44
CA LEU A 80 6.16 -13.38 -11.34
C LEU A 80 5.58 -12.06 -10.83
N MET A 81 5.29 -11.10 -11.71
CA MET A 81 4.74 -9.80 -11.33
C MET A 81 3.45 -9.96 -10.53
N VAL A 82 2.56 -10.86 -10.96
CA VAL A 82 1.33 -11.15 -10.21
C VAL A 82 1.58 -11.88 -8.91
N SER A 83 2.51 -12.82 -8.87
CA SER A 83 2.83 -13.54 -7.63
C SER A 83 3.43 -12.61 -6.58
N LEU A 84 4.30 -11.69 -7.00
CA LEU A 84 4.89 -10.66 -6.15
C LEU A 84 3.86 -9.62 -5.71
N ALA A 85 3.05 -9.10 -6.64
CA ALA A 85 1.96 -8.20 -6.31
C ALA A 85 0.96 -8.86 -5.35
N GLY A 86 0.64 -10.14 -5.58
CA GLY A 86 -0.23 -10.94 -4.72
C GLY A 86 0.36 -11.22 -3.35
N LEU A 87 1.67 -11.43 -3.23
CA LEU A 87 2.33 -11.56 -1.94
C LEU A 87 2.29 -10.23 -1.17
N PHE A 88 2.64 -9.13 -1.83
CA PHE A 88 2.73 -7.80 -1.22
C PHE A 88 1.35 -7.23 -0.85
N PHE A 89 0.46 -7.04 -1.84
CA PHE A 89 -0.88 -6.51 -1.59
C PHE A 89 -1.75 -7.50 -0.83
N GLY A 90 -1.57 -8.79 -1.09
CA GLY A 90 -2.28 -9.86 -0.39
C GLY A 90 -1.93 -9.88 1.10
N PHE A 91 -0.66 -9.74 1.47
CA PHE A 91 -0.26 -9.67 2.88
C PHE A 91 -0.98 -8.54 3.63
N PHE A 92 -0.99 -7.32 3.10
CA PHE A 92 -1.72 -6.22 3.75
C PHE A 92 -3.22 -6.44 3.82
N SER A 93 -3.78 -7.03 2.76
CA SER A 93 -5.21 -7.32 2.68
C SER A 93 -5.62 -8.40 3.67
N VAL A 94 -4.81 -9.45 3.80
CA VAL A 94 -4.95 -10.52 4.79
C VAL A 94 -4.84 -9.96 6.20
N ILE A 95 -3.79 -9.19 6.52
CA ILE A 95 -3.67 -8.59 7.87
C ILE A 95 -4.87 -7.70 8.18
N THR A 96 -5.30 -6.87 7.22
CA THR A 96 -6.49 -6.02 7.41
C THR A 96 -7.74 -6.84 7.67
N ALA A 97 -7.95 -7.90 6.89
CA ALA A 97 -9.13 -8.74 6.98
C ALA A 97 -9.12 -9.68 8.19
N PHE A 98 -7.95 -10.15 8.63
CA PHE A 98 -7.80 -11.19 9.66
C PHE A 98 -7.47 -10.60 11.02
N PHE A 99 -6.67 -9.54 11.10
CA PHE A 99 -6.18 -8.97 12.36
C PHE A 99 -6.97 -7.73 12.80
N PHE A 100 -7.29 -6.83 11.87
CA PHE A 100 -7.93 -5.55 12.21
C PHE A 100 -9.45 -5.53 12.03
N SER A 101 -10.08 -6.64 11.63
CA SER A 101 -11.53 -6.69 11.50
C SER A 101 -12.20 -6.83 12.87
N SER A 102 -13.08 -5.89 13.20
CA SER A 102 -13.98 -5.94 14.37
C SER A 102 -15.07 -7.01 14.24
N ASP A 103 -15.26 -7.58 13.05
CA ASP A 103 -16.25 -8.63 12.81
C ASP A 103 -15.98 -9.91 13.60
N LEU A 104 -14.74 -10.14 14.05
CA LEU A 104 -14.36 -11.34 14.78
C LEU A 104 -15.14 -11.48 16.10
N ASP A 105 -15.37 -10.37 16.81
CA ASP A 105 -16.14 -10.37 18.05
C ASP A 105 -17.59 -10.84 17.84
N MET A 106 -18.15 -10.59 16.65
CA MET A 106 -19.50 -11.02 16.26
C MET A 106 -19.52 -12.42 15.64
N LEU A 107 -18.43 -12.83 14.97
CA LEU A 107 -18.35 -14.12 14.28
C LEU A 107 -17.96 -15.28 15.20
N VAL A 108 -17.15 -15.02 16.23
CA VAL A 108 -16.67 -16.03 17.19
C VAL A 108 -17.82 -16.69 18.00
N PRO A 109 -18.86 -15.97 18.45
CA PRO A 109 -19.99 -16.58 19.17
C PRO A 109 -20.93 -17.41 18.27
N LEU A 110 -20.83 -17.30 16.95
CA LEU A 110 -21.68 -18.04 16.03
C LEU A 110 -21.21 -19.50 15.91
N PRO A 111 -22.11 -20.45 15.62
CA PRO A 111 -21.76 -21.86 15.42
C PRO A 111 -21.10 -22.10 14.05
N LEU A 112 -19.96 -21.42 13.83
CA LEU A 112 -19.11 -21.50 12.65
C LEU A 112 -17.77 -22.13 13.03
N TYR A 113 -17.24 -22.98 12.16
CA TYR A 113 -15.91 -23.53 12.35
C TYR A 113 -14.83 -22.48 12.01
N SER A 114 -13.66 -22.54 12.67
CA SER A 114 -12.54 -21.61 12.44
C SER A 114 -12.13 -21.52 10.97
N TRP A 115 -12.13 -22.66 10.28
CA TRP A 115 -11.78 -22.75 8.87
C TRP A 115 -12.84 -22.09 7.96
N GLU A 116 -14.13 -22.09 8.35
CA GLU A 116 -15.18 -21.41 7.58
C GLU A 116 -14.98 -19.90 7.63
N VAL A 117 -14.61 -19.35 8.80
CA VAL A 117 -14.32 -17.93 8.98
C VAL A 117 -13.07 -17.52 8.20
N LEU A 118 -11.99 -18.29 8.33
CA LEU A 118 -10.74 -18.04 7.60
C LEU A 118 -10.91 -18.18 6.10
N GLY A 119 -11.57 -19.25 5.65
CA GLY A 119 -11.84 -19.50 4.24
C GLY A 119 -12.70 -18.39 3.62
N ALA A 120 -13.74 -17.93 4.32
CA ALA A 120 -14.56 -16.82 3.85
C ALA A 120 -13.79 -15.50 3.79
N LYS A 121 -12.95 -15.18 4.79
CA LYS A 121 -12.10 -13.98 4.77
C LYS A 121 -11.04 -14.05 3.68
N LEU A 122 -10.40 -15.21 3.49
CA LEU A 122 -9.45 -15.43 2.40
C LEU A 122 -10.13 -15.26 1.05
N ALA A 123 -11.35 -15.79 0.88
CA ALA A 123 -12.12 -15.63 -0.35
C ALA A 123 -12.43 -14.16 -0.66
N VAL A 124 -12.73 -13.33 0.35
CA VAL A 124 -12.89 -11.88 0.18
C VAL A 124 -11.59 -11.23 -0.31
N VAL A 125 -10.46 -11.56 0.31
CA VAL A 125 -9.14 -11.05 -0.11
C VAL A 125 -8.77 -11.53 -1.53
N LEU A 126 -9.02 -12.80 -1.83
CA LEU A 126 -8.84 -13.39 -3.16
C LEU A 126 -9.65 -12.65 -4.23
N THR A 127 -10.88 -12.26 -3.92
CA THR A 127 -11.74 -11.50 -4.85
C THR A 127 -11.09 -10.16 -5.23
N GLY A 128 -10.50 -9.46 -4.26
CA GLY A 128 -9.74 -8.24 -4.52
C GLY A 128 -8.49 -8.49 -5.35
N GLN A 129 -7.76 -9.57 -5.06
CA GLN A 129 -6.56 -9.94 -5.79
C GLN A 129 -6.87 -10.31 -7.25
N TYR A 130 -7.97 -10.99 -7.53
CA TYR A 130 -8.40 -11.28 -8.89
C TYR A 130 -8.64 -10.02 -9.71
N GLY A 131 -9.11 -8.93 -9.09
CA GLY A 131 -9.21 -7.62 -9.74
C GLY A 131 -7.86 -7.09 -10.23
N ILE A 132 -6.83 -7.16 -9.38
CA ILE A 132 -5.46 -6.76 -9.74
C ILE A 132 -4.90 -7.66 -10.82
N ASN A 133 -5.08 -8.98 -10.68
CA ASN A 133 -4.62 -9.97 -11.65
C ASN A 133 -5.25 -9.74 -13.02
N LEU A 134 -6.52 -9.33 -13.07
CA LEU A 134 -7.22 -9.04 -14.31
C LEU A 134 -6.56 -7.87 -15.05
N LEU A 135 -6.17 -6.81 -14.35
CA LEU A 135 -5.51 -5.65 -14.96
C LEU A 135 -4.13 -5.96 -15.55
N ILE A 136 -3.39 -6.91 -14.95
CA ILE A 136 -2.02 -7.24 -15.35
C ILE A 136 -2.00 -8.40 -16.36
N LEU A 137 -2.66 -9.52 -16.07
CA LEU A 137 -2.54 -10.75 -16.87
C LEU A 137 -3.34 -10.68 -18.16
N THR A 138 -4.48 -9.97 -18.19
CA THR A 138 -5.30 -9.94 -19.41
C THR A 138 -4.60 -9.29 -20.60
N PRO A 139 -4.00 -8.07 -20.53
CA PRO A 139 -3.28 -7.52 -21.67
C PRO A 139 -2.03 -8.34 -22.01
N LEU A 140 -1.35 -8.90 -21.01
CA LEU A 140 -0.13 -9.69 -21.19
C LEU A 140 -0.42 -11.01 -21.94
N TRP A 141 -1.38 -11.80 -21.45
CA TRP A 141 -1.71 -13.08 -22.06
C TRP A 141 -2.42 -12.94 -23.40
N ALA A 142 -3.20 -11.88 -23.58
CA ALA A 142 -3.80 -11.57 -24.88
C ALA A 142 -2.72 -11.23 -25.91
N ARG A 143 -1.79 -10.32 -25.59
CA ARG A 143 -0.70 -9.95 -26.52
C ARG A 143 0.20 -11.15 -26.82
N TYR A 144 0.57 -11.91 -25.80
CA TYR A 144 1.35 -13.13 -25.98
C TYR A 144 0.65 -14.15 -26.88
N GLY A 145 -0.64 -14.43 -26.63
CA GLY A 145 -1.40 -15.41 -27.40
C GLY A 145 -1.53 -15.04 -28.88
N LEU A 146 -1.67 -13.74 -29.19
CA LEU A 146 -1.69 -13.22 -30.55
C LEU A 146 -0.34 -13.37 -31.26
N LEU A 147 0.77 -13.07 -30.58
CA LEU A 147 2.11 -13.15 -31.15
C LEU A 147 2.58 -14.61 -31.34
N ALA A 148 2.22 -15.49 -30.42
CA ALA A 148 2.59 -16.90 -30.45
C ALA A 148 1.66 -17.78 -31.31
N GLY A 149 0.56 -17.23 -31.83
CA GLY A 149 -0.46 -18.01 -32.57
C GLY A 149 -1.09 -19.12 -31.71
N ALA A 150 -1.33 -18.84 -30.43
CA ALA A 150 -1.68 -19.88 -29.46
C ALA A 150 -3.11 -20.44 -29.68
N GLY A 151 -3.25 -21.77 -29.61
CA GLY A 151 -4.52 -22.48 -29.78
C GLY A 151 -5.39 -22.57 -28.52
N ALA A 152 -6.49 -23.33 -28.59
CA ALA A 152 -7.47 -23.45 -27.50
C ALA A 152 -6.89 -23.97 -26.16
N GLY A 153 -5.86 -24.84 -26.21
CA GLY A 153 -5.19 -25.35 -25.02
C GLY A 153 -4.54 -24.25 -24.17
N TYR A 154 -4.01 -23.21 -24.81
CA TYR A 154 -3.44 -22.05 -24.11
C TYR A 154 -4.49 -21.28 -23.31
N ILE A 155 -5.68 -21.07 -23.89
CA ILE A 155 -6.79 -20.37 -23.23
C ILE A 155 -7.24 -21.14 -21.99
N LEU A 156 -7.36 -22.47 -22.10
CA LEU A 156 -7.75 -23.31 -20.97
C LEU A 156 -6.69 -23.29 -19.86
N SER A 157 -5.41 -23.44 -20.20
CA SER A 157 -4.30 -23.28 -19.23
C SER A 157 -4.31 -21.90 -18.59
N ALA A 158 -4.51 -20.83 -19.36
CA ALA A 158 -4.54 -19.46 -18.85
C ALA A 158 -5.67 -19.24 -17.83
N ILE A 159 -6.87 -19.77 -18.08
CA ILE A 159 -7.99 -19.69 -17.13
C ILE A 159 -7.64 -20.40 -15.82
N VAL A 160 -7.07 -21.60 -15.87
CA VAL A 160 -6.69 -22.34 -14.65
C VAL A 160 -5.57 -21.60 -13.91
N VAL A 161 -4.55 -21.13 -14.62
CA VAL A 161 -3.46 -20.33 -14.05
C VAL A 161 -4.00 -19.06 -13.39
N PHE A 162 -4.99 -18.37 -13.99
CA PHE A 162 -5.58 -17.16 -13.43
C PHE A 162 -6.12 -17.38 -12.01
N PHE A 163 -6.83 -18.49 -11.81
CA PHE A 163 -7.42 -18.83 -10.52
C PHE A 163 -6.40 -19.42 -9.55
N ALA A 164 -5.48 -20.27 -10.04
CA ALA A 164 -4.55 -21.03 -9.21
C ALA A 164 -3.34 -20.22 -8.74
N LEU A 165 -2.80 -19.34 -9.58
CA LEU A 165 -1.57 -18.60 -9.32
C LEU A 165 -1.61 -17.74 -8.05
N PRO A 166 -2.66 -16.93 -7.77
CA PRO A 166 -2.69 -16.10 -6.55
C PRO A 166 -2.92 -16.89 -5.26
N LEU A 167 -3.40 -18.15 -5.33
CA LEU A 167 -3.68 -18.95 -4.13
C LEU A 167 -2.41 -19.22 -3.31
N LEU A 168 -1.28 -19.48 -3.98
CA LEU A 168 0.00 -19.73 -3.33
C LEU A 168 0.54 -18.53 -2.56
N PRO A 169 0.77 -17.35 -3.18
CA PRO A 169 1.29 -16.19 -2.46
C PRO A 169 0.32 -15.72 -1.36
N LEU A 170 -1.00 -15.82 -1.58
CA LEU A 170 -1.98 -15.46 -0.55
C LEU A 170 -2.03 -16.45 0.61
N SER A 171 -1.86 -17.75 0.35
CA SER A 171 -1.79 -18.75 1.42
C SER A 171 -0.53 -18.55 2.26
N ILE A 172 0.61 -18.28 1.63
CA ILE A 172 1.86 -17.93 2.33
C ILE A 172 1.66 -16.68 3.17
N ALA A 173 1.09 -15.61 2.60
CA ALA A 173 0.80 -14.37 3.31
C ALA A 173 -0.17 -14.59 4.49
N SER A 174 -1.16 -15.47 4.32
CA SER A 174 -2.12 -15.86 5.36
C SER A 174 -1.48 -16.65 6.49
N VAL A 175 -0.59 -17.59 6.17
CA VAL A 175 0.19 -18.32 7.17
C VAL A 175 1.06 -17.35 7.96
N LEU A 176 1.80 -16.46 7.29
CA LEU A 176 2.63 -15.44 7.96
C LEU A 176 1.78 -14.52 8.85
N ALA A 177 0.62 -14.07 8.37
CA ALA A 177 -0.28 -13.22 9.15
C ALA A 177 -0.85 -13.94 10.39
N VAL A 178 -1.23 -15.22 10.28
CA VAL A 178 -1.72 -16.02 11.42
C VAL A 178 -0.60 -16.28 12.44
N LEU A 179 0.62 -16.54 11.99
CA LEU A 179 1.79 -16.70 12.87
C LEU A 179 2.13 -15.40 13.59
N LEU A 180 2.13 -14.28 12.86
CA LEU A 180 2.32 -12.94 13.43
C LEU A 180 1.23 -12.64 14.46
N MET A 181 -0.03 -12.92 14.13
CA MET A 181 -1.17 -12.73 15.03
C MET A 181 -0.96 -13.50 16.34
N ARG A 182 -0.55 -14.76 16.27
CA ARG A 182 -0.26 -15.57 17.46
C ARG A 182 0.85 -14.94 18.29
N ALA A 183 2.00 -14.63 17.68
CA ALA A 183 3.14 -14.05 18.39
C ALA A 183 2.81 -12.71 19.05
N VAL A 184 2.06 -11.86 18.35
CA VAL A 184 1.60 -10.56 18.84
C VAL A 184 0.59 -10.73 19.97
N ASN A 185 -0.42 -11.57 19.81
CA ASN A 185 -1.51 -11.71 20.78
C ASN A 185 -1.07 -12.39 22.09
N LEU A 186 0.05 -13.13 22.09
CA LEU A 186 0.67 -13.66 23.30
C LEU A 186 1.42 -12.59 24.11
N SER A 187 1.73 -11.43 23.52
CA SER A 187 2.53 -10.39 24.15
C SER A 187 1.69 -9.36 24.91
N ARG A 188 2.31 -8.73 25.93
CA ARG A 188 1.75 -7.58 26.65
C ARG A 188 1.76 -6.29 25.83
N HIS A 189 2.53 -6.23 24.73
CA HIS A 189 2.71 -5.05 23.89
C HIS A 189 2.17 -5.28 22.47
N LYS A 190 0.94 -5.82 22.38
CA LYS A 190 0.30 -6.23 21.11
C LYS A 190 0.44 -5.16 20.03
N ASP A 191 -0.02 -3.94 20.29
CA ASP A 191 -0.01 -2.84 19.31
C ASP A 191 1.39 -2.51 18.77
N LYS A 192 2.40 -2.48 19.66
CA LYS A 192 3.79 -2.18 19.26
C LYS A 192 4.38 -3.30 18.41
N LEU A 193 4.12 -4.55 18.76
CA LEU A 193 4.61 -5.69 17.99
C LEU A 193 3.93 -5.81 16.64
N THR A 194 2.65 -5.47 16.54
CA THR A 194 1.96 -5.43 15.24
C THR A 194 2.59 -4.38 14.33
N LEU A 195 2.88 -3.19 14.86
CA LEU A 195 3.50 -2.10 14.11
C LEU A 195 4.93 -2.45 13.69
N VAL A 196 5.78 -2.87 14.64
CA VAL A 196 7.18 -3.20 14.37
C VAL A 196 7.29 -4.44 13.48
N GLY A 197 6.50 -5.48 13.75
CA GLY A 197 6.47 -6.70 12.94
C GLY A 197 5.99 -6.44 11.52
N GLY A 198 4.96 -5.59 11.35
CA GLY A 198 4.49 -5.20 10.02
C GLY A 198 5.52 -4.38 9.24
N LEU A 199 6.16 -3.38 9.86
CA LEU A 199 7.23 -2.59 9.20
C LEU A 199 8.47 -3.44 8.89
N LEU A 200 8.90 -4.29 9.82
CA LEU A 200 10.04 -5.19 9.63
C LEU A 200 9.78 -6.15 8.48
N LEU A 201 8.57 -6.68 8.37
CA LEU A 201 8.22 -7.59 7.29
C LEU A 201 8.27 -6.88 5.92
N VAL A 202 7.88 -5.60 5.83
CA VAL A 202 8.09 -4.81 4.59
C VAL A 202 9.57 -4.68 4.26
N VAL A 203 10.42 -4.38 5.25
CA VAL A 203 11.87 -4.31 5.05
C VAL A 203 12.42 -5.65 4.58
N VAL A 204 11.98 -6.77 5.17
CA VAL A 204 12.38 -8.11 4.74
C VAL A 204 11.89 -8.40 3.32
N MET A 205 10.68 -8.02 2.95
CA MET A 205 10.15 -8.23 1.60
C MET A 205 10.92 -7.43 0.55
N VAL A 206 11.20 -6.16 0.82
CA VAL A 206 11.99 -5.30 -0.08
C VAL A 206 13.46 -5.74 -0.11
N GLY A 207 14.04 -6.10 1.03
CA GLY A 207 15.39 -6.64 1.12
C GLY A 207 15.54 -7.98 0.40
N PHE A 208 14.54 -8.85 0.49
CA PHE A 208 14.48 -10.08 -0.29
C PHE A 208 14.36 -9.79 -1.79
N GLN A 209 13.56 -8.79 -2.19
CA GLN A 209 13.49 -8.34 -3.58
C GLN A 209 14.84 -7.84 -4.09
N VAL A 210 15.54 -7.02 -3.31
CA VAL A 210 16.90 -6.55 -3.62
C VAL A 210 17.86 -7.71 -3.77
N TRP A 211 17.89 -8.62 -2.79
CA TRP A 211 18.75 -9.81 -2.81
C TRP A 211 18.46 -10.71 -4.02
N LEU A 212 17.18 -10.84 -4.39
CA LEU A 212 16.77 -11.60 -5.55
C LEU A 212 17.31 -10.97 -6.84
N GLN A 213 17.21 -9.66 -6.98
CA GLN A 213 17.73 -8.93 -8.14
C GLN A 213 19.25 -9.02 -8.24
N SER A 214 19.96 -8.84 -7.11
CA SER A 214 21.42 -8.93 -7.11
C SER A 214 21.92 -10.35 -7.38
N SER A 215 21.24 -11.38 -6.84
CA SER A 215 21.62 -12.78 -7.03
C SER A 215 21.34 -13.32 -8.44
N LEU A 216 20.38 -12.73 -9.16
CA LEU A 216 20.10 -13.07 -10.56
C LEU A 216 21.01 -12.32 -11.55
N GLY A 217 21.68 -11.25 -11.12
CA GLY A 217 22.46 -10.34 -11.97
C GLY A 217 23.95 -10.21 -11.62
N SER A 218 24.52 -11.10 -10.79
CA SER A 218 25.91 -10.99 -10.31
C SER A 218 26.96 -11.71 -11.18
N GLY A 219 26.65 -12.03 -12.44
CA GLY A 219 27.63 -12.59 -13.40
C GLY A 219 27.86 -11.63 -14.55
N ASP A 220 29.06 -11.66 -15.14
CA ASP A 220 29.34 -10.97 -16.40
C ASP A 220 28.22 -11.28 -17.41
N PRO A 221 27.67 -10.26 -18.10
CA PRO A 221 26.61 -10.47 -19.09
C PRO A 221 26.94 -11.56 -20.10
N GLU A 222 28.23 -11.71 -20.46
CA GLU A 222 28.74 -12.75 -21.37
C GLU A 222 28.71 -14.16 -20.76
N VAL A 223 29.06 -14.32 -19.47
CA VAL A 223 29.04 -15.63 -18.77
C VAL A 223 27.62 -16.07 -18.46
N VAL A 224 26.75 -15.12 -18.10
CA VAL A 224 25.32 -15.36 -17.98
C VAL A 224 24.79 -15.74 -19.37
N MET A 225 25.11 -14.99 -20.42
CA MET A 225 24.70 -15.31 -21.80
C MET A 225 25.17 -16.71 -22.26
N GLU A 226 26.39 -17.13 -21.92
CA GLU A 226 26.93 -18.45 -22.27
C GLU A 226 26.23 -19.59 -21.51
N GLN A 227 25.89 -19.38 -20.23
CA GLN A 227 25.06 -20.31 -19.44
C GLN A 227 23.59 -20.34 -19.90
N LEU A 228 23.11 -19.26 -20.53
CA LEU A 228 21.76 -19.12 -21.07
C LEU A 228 21.62 -19.71 -22.48
N LEU A 229 22.64 -19.61 -23.31
CA LEU A 229 22.68 -20.18 -24.67
C LEU A 229 22.92 -21.70 -24.66
N SER A 230 23.59 -22.24 -23.64
CA SER A 230 23.92 -23.67 -23.55
C SER A 230 22.78 -24.55 -22.99
N ARG A 231 21.69 -23.97 -22.46
CA ARG A 231 20.52 -24.72 -21.94
C ARG A 231 19.20 -24.07 -22.34
N ALA A 232 18.37 -24.81 -23.06
CA ALA A 232 17.05 -24.37 -23.57
C ALA A 232 16.08 -23.78 -22.52
N ASP A 233 16.31 -24.01 -21.22
CA ASP A 233 15.50 -23.48 -20.10
C ASP A 233 16.32 -22.71 -19.04
N GLY A 234 17.55 -22.27 -19.32
CA GLY A 234 18.50 -21.75 -18.32
C GLY A 234 17.96 -20.59 -17.46
N LEU A 235 17.42 -19.55 -18.12
CA LEU A 235 16.82 -18.36 -17.51
C LEU A 235 15.58 -18.73 -16.67
N ILE A 236 14.73 -19.57 -17.24
CA ILE A 236 13.49 -20.05 -16.60
C ILE A 236 13.82 -20.83 -15.32
N ARG A 237 14.87 -21.66 -15.33
CA ARG A 237 15.29 -22.44 -14.15
C ARG A 237 16.04 -21.60 -13.12
N ALA A 238 16.78 -20.57 -13.53
CA ALA A 238 17.42 -19.62 -12.61
C ALA A 238 16.36 -18.83 -11.82
N VAL A 239 15.33 -18.33 -12.52
CA VAL A 239 14.16 -17.68 -11.91
C VAL A 239 13.28 -18.67 -11.12
N GLY A 240 13.16 -19.90 -11.62
CA GLY A 240 12.39 -20.99 -11.01
C GLY A 240 12.93 -21.50 -9.69
N ARG A 241 14.17 -21.17 -9.31
CA ARG A 241 14.70 -21.51 -7.97
C ARG A 241 14.08 -20.69 -6.85
N VAL A 242 13.55 -19.50 -7.15
CA VAL A 242 13.09 -18.56 -6.13
C VAL A 242 11.57 -18.63 -5.96
N PHE A 243 10.83 -18.72 -7.06
CA PHE A 243 9.39 -18.94 -7.03
C PHE A 243 8.95 -19.95 -8.11
N PRO A 244 9.11 -21.26 -7.87
CA PRO A 244 8.76 -22.32 -8.82
C PRO A 244 7.35 -22.21 -9.46
N PRO A 245 6.30 -21.71 -8.78
CA PRO A 245 4.96 -21.64 -9.36
C PRO A 245 4.83 -20.75 -10.59
N SER A 246 5.65 -19.71 -10.72
CA SER A 246 5.62 -18.84 -11.91
C SER A 246 6.15 -19.55 -13.15
N VAL A 247 7.13 -20.44 -12.98
CA VAL A 247 7.66 -21.30 -14.04
C VAL A 247 6.62 -22.33 -14.47
N TRP A 248 5.97 -22.99 -13.51
CA TRP A 248 4.90 -23.94 -13.84
C TRP A 248 3.74 -23.27 -14.59
N ALA A 249 3.35 -22.06 -14.18
CA ALA A 249 2.35 -21.26 -14.88
C ALA A 249 2.78 -20.91 -16.31
N ALA A 250 4.00 -20.40 -16.50
CA ALA A 250 4.51 -20.03 -17.82
C ALA A 250 4.63 -21.26 -18.74
N GLN A 251 5.21 -22.35 -18.25
CA GLN A 251 5.39 -23.58 -19.02
C GLN A 251 4.07 -24.29 -19.32
N ALA A 252 3.08 -24.23 -18.42
CA ALA A 252 1.75 -24.80 -18.66
C ALA A 252 1.00 -24.13 -19.81
N MET A 253 1.18 -22.82 -19.96
CA MET A 253 0.61 -22.05 -21.06
C MET A 253 1.43 -22.22 -22.36
N ALA A 254 2.76 -22.10 -22.24
CA ALA A 254 3.74 -22.28 -23.29
C ALA A 254 3.61 -23.59 -24.08
N TYR A 255 3.57 -24.69 -23.34
CA TYR A 255 3.60 -26.04 -23.87
C TYR A 255 2.24 -26.71 -23.78
N SER A 256 1.16 -25.94 -23.84
CA SER A 256 -0.23 -26.41 -23.74
C SER A 256 -0.63 -27.44 -24.80
N HIS A 257 0.14 -27.54 -25.89
CA HIS A 257 0.00 -28.56 -26.94
C HIS A 257 0.70 -29.89 -26.61
N THR A 258 1.46 -29.98 -25.51
CA THR A 258 2.20 -31.19 -25.09
C THR A 258 1.78 -31.65 -23.70
N GLY A 259 2.05 -32.91 -23.36
CA GLY A 259 1.82 -33.47 -22.02
C GLY A 259 2.61 -32.76 -20.91
N VAL A 260 3.74 -32.12 -21.25
CA VAL A 260 4.58 -31.36 -20.30
C VAL A 260 3.84 -30.12 -19.79
N GLY A 261 3.06 -29.45 -20.65
CA GLY A 261 2.24 -28.30 -20.25
C GLY A 261 1.18 -28.69 -19.21
N TRP A 262 0.49 -29.81 -19.44
CA TRP A 262 -0.54 -30.33 -18.53
C TRP A 262 0.04 -30.79 -17.18
N LEU A 263 1.23 -31.39 -17.20
CA LEU A 263 1.93 -31.82 -15.99
C LEU A 263 2.38 -30.61 -15.15
N ASN A 264 2.85 -29.53 -15.77
CA ASN A 264 3.15 -28.28 -15.07
C ASN A 264 1.89 -27.61 -14.51
N LEU A 265 0.77 -27.68 -15.22
CA LEU A 265 -0.52 -27.20 -14.71
C LEU A 265 -0.96 -27.99 -13.48
N LEU A 266 -0.75 -29.32 -13.49
CA LEU A 266 -1.00 -30.18 -12.35
C LEU A 266 -0.11 -29.81 -11.15
N TYR A 267 1.18 -29.54 -11.36
CA TYR A 267 2.05 -29.08 -10.27
C TYR A 267 1.57 -27.77 -9.65
N LEU A 268 1.14 -26.80 -10.47
CA LEU A 268 0.59 -25.54 -9.97
C LEU A 268 -0.67 -25.76 -9.14
N VAL A 269 -1.62 -26.55 -9.64
CA VAL A 269 -2.88 -26.83 -8.94
C VAL A 269 -2.63 -27.62 -7.66
N ALA A 270 -1.76 -28.63 -7.70
CA ALA A 270 -1.39 -29.44 -6.54
C ALA A 270 -0.70 -28.59 -5.46
N ALA A 271 0.23 -27.72 -5.84
CA ALA A 271 0.89 -26.81 -4.90
C ALA A 271 -0.10 -25.82 -4.27
N SER A 272 -0.98 -25.23 -5.07
CA SER A 272 -2.04 -24.33 -4.56
C SER A 272 -3.00 -25.07 -3.62
N GLY A 273 -3.39 -26.30 -3.95
CA GLY A 273 -4.20 -27.16 -3.08
C GLY A 273 -3.50 -27.49 -1.76
N ALA A 274 -2.21 -27.85 -1.80
CA ALA A 274 -1.41 -28.11 -0.61
C ALA A 274 -1.27 -26.87 0.27
N ALA A 275 -1.08 -25.68 -0.31
CA ALA A 275 -0.99 -24.43 0.45
C ALA A 275 -2.30 -24.08 1.15
N LEU A 276 -3.44 -24.28 0.48
CA LEU A 276 -4.76 -24.12 1.09
C LEU A 276 -4.99 -25.16 2.21
N PHE A 277 -4.53 -26.39 2.04
CA PHE A 277 -4.62 -27.43 3.07
C PHE A 277 -3.79 -27.09 4.32
N VAL A 278 -2.57 -26.58 4.14
CA VAL A 278 -1.73 -26.10 5.25
C VAL A 278 -2.43 -24.96 5.99
N LEU A 279 -3.03 -24.02 5.26
CA LEU A 279 -3.78 -22.91 5.86
C LEU A 279 -5.03 -23.40 6.60
N TYR A 280 -5.76 -24.38 6.06
CA TYR A 280 -6.89 -25.03 6.73
C TYR A 280 -6.46 -25.62 8.07
N TYR A 281 -5.38 -26.40 8.09
CA TYR A 281 -4.88 -27.05 9.30
C TYR A 281 -4.38 -26.04 10.36
N LEU A 282 -3.62 -25.03 9.93
CA LEU A 282 -3.17 -23.94 10.81
C LEU A 282 -4.36 -23.12 11.32
N GLY A 283 -5.38 -22.92 10.48
CA GLY A 283 -6.58 -22.20 10.84
C GLY A 283 -7.40 -22.88 11.94
N GLU A 284 -7.44 -24.20 11.95
CA GLU A 284 -8.13 -24.93 13.00
C GLU A 284 -7.37 -24.87 14.34
N LYS A 285 -6.04 -25.08 14.30
CA LYS A 285 -5.24 -25.21 15.52
C LYS A 285 -4.74 -23.90 16.11
N VAL A 286 -4.36 -22.94 15.27
CA VAL A 286 -3.61 -21.75 15.67
C VAL A 286 -4.50 -20.51 15.75
N PHE A 287 -5.42 -20.34 14.81
CA PHE A 287 -6.22 -19.12 14.71
C PHE A 287 -7.17 -18.95 15.89
N LEU A 288 -7.90 -20.00 16.28
CA LEU A 288 -8.83 -19.91 17.41
C LEU A 288 -8.09 -19.63 18.73
N GLN A 289 -6.93 -20.27 18.94
CA GLN A 289 -6.06 -20.01 20.10
C GLN A 289 -5.52 -18.57 20.09
N GLY A 290 -5.11 -18.07 18.91
CA GLY A 290 -4.63 -16.69 18.75
C GLY A 290 -5.72 -15.65 18.98
N LEU A 291 -6.96 -15.94 18.59
CA LEU A 291 -8.14 -15.10 18.83
C LEU A 291 -8.54 -15.08 20.29
N LEU A 292 -8.66 -16.26 20.92
CA LEU A 292 -9.02 -16.37 22.34
C LEU A 292 -7.95 -15.73 23.24
N ALA A 293 -6.66 -15.90 22.94
CA ALA A 293 -5.58 -15.18 23.64
C ALA A 293 -5.59 -13.65 23.38
N GLY A 294 -6.24 -13.23 22.28
CA GLY A 294 -6.53 -11.84 21.95
C GLY A 294 -7.62 -11.24 22.85
N MET A 295 -8.74 -11.95 22.95
CA MET A 295 -9.98 -11.57 23.66
C MET A 295 -9.90 -11.78 25.17
N GLU A 296 -9.13 -12.76 25.64
CA GLU A 296 -8.68 -12.86 27.02
C GLU A 296 -7.77 -11.67 27.28
N GLY A 297 -8.39 -10.57 27.70
CA GLY A 297 -7.70 -9.34 28.07
C GLY A 297 -6.48 -9.70 28.90
N THR A 298 -5.31 -9.25 28.42
CA THR A 298 -4.02 -9.44 29.09
C THR A 298 -4.24 -9.36 30.58
N LYS A 299 -3.97 -10.43 31.34
CA LYS A 299 -4.07 -10.43 32.81
C LYS A 299 -3.38 -9.17 33.31
N GLY A 300 -4.16 -8.12 33.54
CA GLY A 300 -3.69 -6.87 34.04
C GLY A 300 -3.22 -7.23 35.43
N SER A 301 -1.90 -7.22 35.64
CA SER A 301 -1.35 -7.21 36.99
C SER A 301 -2.18 -6.21 37.78
N GLY A 302 -2.93 -6.68 38.78
CA GLY A 302 -3.95 -5.95 39.54
C GLY A 302 -3.44 -4.75 40.34
N ARG A 303 -2.32 -4.16 39.95
CA ARG A 303 -1.93 -2.82 40.37
C ARG A 303 -2.73 -1.83 39.55
N ALA A 304 -3.87 -1.42 40.12
CA ALA A 304 -4.47 -0.13 39.82
C ALA A 304 -3.33 0.90 39.83
N ARG A 305 -2.92 1.35 38.65
CA ARG A 305 -1.91 2.38 38.51
C ARG A 305 -2.54 3.61 39.16
N LYS A 306 -2.09 3.99 40.36
CA LYS A 306 -2.48 5.27 40.97
C LYS A 306 -2.18 6.32 39.92
N VAL A 307 -3.23 6.86 39.29
CA VAL A 307 -3.10 7.95 38.34
C VAL A 307 -2.62 9.12 39.17
N SER A 308 -1.32 9.42 39.09
CA SER A 308 -0.79 10.62 39.71
C SER A 308 -1.40 11.81 38.99
N LEU A 309 -2.28 12.55 39.67
CA LEU A 309 -2.86 13.80 39.16
C LEU A 309 -1.81 14.90 38.96
N SER A 310 -0.53 14.65 39.29
CA SER A 310 0.62 15.52 39.04
C SER A 310 1.04 15.58 37.57
N ALA A 311 0.09 15.48 36.63
CA ALA A 311 0.37 15.74 35.23
C ALA A 311 0.65 17.24 35.08
N GLN A 312 1.89 17.59 34.71
CA GLN A 312 2.26 18.97 34.39
C GLN A 312 1.27 19.56 33.37
N SER A 313 0.81 20.78 33.63
CA SER A 313 -0.03 21.55 32.72
C SER A 313 0.66 21.65 31.36
N ARG A 314 0.13 20.92 30.37
CA ARG A 314 0.52 21.07 28.97
C ARG A 314 -0.37 22.14 28.34
N SER A 315 0.15 22.90 27.38
CA SER A 315 -0.71 23.79 26.60
C SER A 315 -1.81 22.97 25.94
N PRO A 316 -3.06 23.48 25.87
CA PRO A 316 -4.18 22.74 25.29
C PRO A 316 -3.89 22.25 23.86
N LEU A 317 -3.19 23.07 23.07
CA LEU A 317 -2.77 22.72 21.71
C LEU A 317 -1.83 21.50 21.70
N LEU A 318 -0.79 21.49 22.54
CA LEU A 318 0.15 20.35 22.62
C LEU A 318 -0.51 19.10 23.20
N ALA A 319 -1.48 19.25 24.10
CA ALA A 319 -2.24 18.13 24.63
C ALA A 319 -3.03 17.42 23.51
N VAL A 320 -3.82 18.19 22.74
CA VAL A 320 -4.60 17.67 21.60
C VAL A 320 -3.69 17.16 20.48
N ALA A 321 -2.60 17.87 20.17
CA ALA A 321 -1.62 17.40 19.17
C ALA A 321 -0.98 16.07 19.58
N SER A 322 -0.63 15.91 20.87
CA SER A 322 -0.08 14.66 21.37
C SER A 322 -1.10 13.53 21.40
N MET A 323 -2.39 13.85 21.58
CA MET A 323 -3.48 12.90 21.48
C MET A 323 -3.60 12.40 20.04
N GLU A 324 -3.56 13.31 19.06
CA GLU A 324 -3.62 12.98 17.63
C GLU A 324 -2.47 12.06 17.20
N SER A 325 -1.22 12.39 17.54
CA SER A 325 -0.06 11.54 17.18
C SER A 325 -0.15 10.17 17.86
N LYS A 326 -0.63 10.11 19.11
CA LYS A 326 -0.79 8.85 19.83
C LYS A 326 -1.92 8.00 19.25
N LEU A 327 -3.05 8.61 18.89
CA LEU A 327 -4.18 7.92 18.27
C LEU A 327 -3.72 7.23 16.99
N PHE A 328 -2.95 7.93 16.17
CA PHE A 328 -2.44 7.38 14.92
C PHE A 328 -1.41 6.26 15.12
N VAL A 329 -0.40 6.46 15.98
CA VAL A 329 0.71 5.50 16.14
C VAL A 329 0.28 4.27 16.96
N ARG A 330 -0.66 4.42 17.90
CA ARG A 330 -1.09 3.31 18.75
C ARG A 330 -2.08 2.38 18.05
N ASP A 331 -2.85 2.87 17.10
CA ASP A 331 -3.70 2.00 16.28
C ASP A 331 -2.84 1.41 15.15
N PRO A 332 -2.53 0.10 15.16
CA PRO A 332 -1.61 -0.45 14.18
C PRO A 332 -2.24 -0.49 12.78
N GLY A 333 -3.57 -0.46 12.67
CA GLY A 333 -4.28 -0.35 11.40
C GLY A 333 -4.05 1.02 10.76
N PHE A 334 -4.12 2.09 11.54
CA PHE A 334 -3.77 3.43 11.06
C PHE A 334 -2.28 3.56 10.75
N ALA A 335 -1.43 3.13 11.69
CA ALA A 335 0.01 3.29 11.59
C ALA A 335 0.60 2.53 10.40
N LEU A 336 0.21 1.26 10.16
CA LEU A 336 0.71 0.53 9.00
C LEU A 336 0.32 1.25 7.71
N ASN A 337 -0.95 1.61 7.54
CA ASN A 337 -1.41 2.22 6.29
C ASN A 337 -0.78 3.58 6.00
N GLY A 338 -0.55 4.42 7.02
CA GLY A 338 0.07 5.73 6.81
C GLY A 338 1.60 5.74 6.91
N LEU A 339 2.22 4.77 7.60
CA LEU A 339 3.68 4.74 7.78
C LEU A 339 4.44 3.95 6.71
N ILE A 340 3.82 2.95 6.08
CA ILE A 340 4.50 2.10 5.09
C ILE A 340 5.12 2.91 3.95
N GLY A 341 4.43 3.95 3.47
CA GLY A 341 4.92 4.78 2.37
C GLY A 341 6.29 5.39 2.66
N TYR A 342 6.56 5.76 3.92
CA TYR A 342 7.84 6.37 4.34
C TYR A 342 9.01 5.40 4.31
N VAL A 343 8.75 4.09 4.36
CA VAL A 343 9.80 3.07 4.24
C VAL A 343 9.91 2.60 2.81
N LEU A 344 8.77 2.40 2.14
CA LEU A 344 8.71 1.84 0.80
C LEU A 344 9.33 2.77 -0.25
N LEU A 345 8.96 4.05 -0.27
CA LEU A 345 9.40 4.96 -1.33
C LEU A 345 10.93 5.19 -1.32
N PRO A 346 11.58 5.44 -0.17
CA PRO A 346 13.03 5.51 -0.12
C PRO A 346 13.71 4.18 -0.43
N ALA A 347 13.16 3.06 0.03
CA ALA A 347 13.71 1.75 -0.32
C ALA A 347 13.66 1.50 -1.83
N MET A 348 12.60 1.96 -2.51
CA MET A 348 12.49 1.94 -3.97
C MET A 348 13.52 2.85 -4.65
N ALA A 349 13.77 4.05 -4.11
CA ALA A 349 14.78 4.97 -4.64
C ALA A 349 16.21 4.42 -4.51
N LEU A 350 16.46 3.54 -3.54
CA LEU A 350 17.75 2.89 -3.33
C LEU A 350 17.93 1.59 -4.13
N LEU A 351 16.87 1.04 -4.74
CA LEU A 351 16.94 -0.19 -5.55
C LEU A 351 18.05 -0.17 -6.63
N PRO A 352 18.24 0.93 -7.39
CA PRO A 352 19.32 1.00 -8.38
C PRO A 352 20.72 0.68 -7.86
N MET A 353 21.01 1.01 -6.59
CA MET A 353 22.35 0.83 -6.02
C MET A 353 22.70 -0.64 -5.77
N PHE A 354 21.69 -1.50 -5.72
CA PHE A 354 21.85 -2.91 -5.34
C PHE A 354 21.54 -3.88 -6.50
N GLY A 355 21.03 -3.38 -7.63
CA GLY A 355 20.87 -4.14 -8.88
C GLY A 355 21.88 -3.70 -9.93
N GLN A 356 22.06 -4.48 -11.00
CA GLN A 356 22.63 -3.92 -12.23
C GLN A 356 21.70 -2.80 -12.70
N SER A 357 22.30 -1.71 -13.21
CA SER A 357 21.62 -0.58 -13.84
C SER A 357 20.45 -1.10 -14.65
N LEU A 358 19.25 -0.89 -14.12
CA LEU A 358 18.05 -1.18 -14.88
C LEU A 358 18.09 -0.13 -15.98
N GLU A 359 18.49 -0.49 -17.20
CA GLU A 359 18.32 0.39 -18.36
C GLU A 359 16.86 0.86 -18.32
N ASN A 360 16.67 2.16 -18.01
CA ASN A 360 15.38 2.84 -17.75
C ASN A 360 14.77 2.72 -16.34
N ASN A 361 15.54 2.61 -15.25
CA ASN A 361 14.99 2.94 -13.93
C ASN A 361 14.68 4.45 -13.86
N PRO A 362 13.43 4.86 -13.55
CA PRO A 362 13.09 6.27 -13.39
C PRO A 362 13.96 7.00 -12.37
N PHE A 363 14.49 6.28 -11.37
CA PHE A 363 15.37 6.83 -10.33
C PHE A 363 16.86 6.87 -10.74
N GLU A 364 17.30 6.05 -11.70
CA GLU A 364 18.63 6.21 -12.32
C GLU A 364 18.65 7.43 -13.24
N LEU A 365 17.54 7.69 -13.95
CA LEU A 365 17.35 8.92 -14.74
C LEU A 365 17.40 10.19 -13.88
N LEU A 366 17.13 10.09 -12.59
CA LEU A 366 17.16 11.22 -11.66
C LEU A 366 18.58 11.57 -11.19
N ALA A 367 19.59 10.70 -11.39
CA ALA A 367 20.99 10.90 -11.02
C ALA A 367 21.15 11.66 -9.68
N LEU A 368 20.54 11.10 -8.62
CA LEU A 368 20.38 11.77 -7.31
C LEU A 368 21.69 12.18 -6.64
N ASP A 369 22.81 11.61 -7.06
CA ASP A 369 24.19 11.91 -6.68
C ASP A 369 24.77 13.14 -7.39
N GLN A 370 24.23 13.51 -8.56
CA GLN A 370 24.75 14.59 -9.42
C GLN A 370 23.87 15.83 -9.45
N LEU A 371 22.74 15.83 -8.72
CA LEU A 371 21.82 16.95 -8.71
C LEU A 371 22.43 18.19 -8.04
N PRO A 372 22.19 19.41 -8.59
CA PRO A 372 22.62 20.63 -7.94
C PRO A 372 21.99 20.78 -6.53
N PRO A 373 22.71 21.36 -5.55
CA PRO A 373 22.28 21.46 -4.16
C PRO A 373 20.85 22.03 -3.96
N PHE A 374 20.50 23.08 -4.70
CA PHE A 374 19.18 23.69 -4.57
C PHE A 374 18.06 22.83 -5.18
N VAL A 375 18.33 22.12 -6.28
CA VAL A 375 17.39 21.17 -6.88
C VAL A 375 17.14 20.01 -5.92
N LEU A 376 18.19 19.54 -5.25
CA LEU A 376 18.08 18.50 -4.23
C LEU A 376 17.20 18.93 -3.05
N SER A 377 17.45 20.15 -2.53
CA SER A 377 16.65 20.71 -1.44
C SER A 377 15.17 20.89 -1.86
N GLY A 378 14.93 21.29 -3.11
CA GLY A 378 13.58 21.40 -3.67
C GLY A 378 12.89 20.06 -3.84
N GLY A 379 13.60 19.06 -4.36
CA GLY A 379 13.12 17.67 -4.47
C GLY A 379 12.77 17.08 -3.10
N LEU A 380 13.59 17.32 -2.09
CA LEU A 380 13.32 16.90 -0.72
C LEU A 380 12.09 17.62 -0.14
N ALA A 381 11.91 18.91 -0.44
CA ALA A 381 10.73 19.65 0.00
C ALA A 381 9.44 19.10 -0.62
N LEU A 382 9.47 18.78 -1.93
CA LEU A 382 8.36 18.14 -2.63
C LEU A 382 8.09 16.72 -2.11
N TYR A 383 9.12 15.96 -1.73
CA TYR A 383 8.98 14.67 -1.07
C TYR A 383 8.18 14.78 0.24
N PHE A 384 8.49 15.75 1.12
CA PHE A 384 7.73 15.95 2.37
C PHE A 384 6.25 16.25 2.12
N MET A 385 5.97 17.08 1.11
CA MET A 385 4.61 17.43 0.72
C MET A 385 3.86 16.23 0.14
N PHE A 386 4.49 15.49 -0.77
CA PHE A 386 3.93 14.28 -1.36
C PHE A 386 3.64 13.21 -0.30
N MET A 387 4.58 12.98 0.61
CA MET A 387 4.43 12.04 1.71
C MET A 387 3.30 12.42 2.66
N THR A 388 3.05 13.72 2.86
CA THR A 388 1.91 14.20 3.65
C THR A 388 0.56 13.87 3.00
N ALA A 389 0.48 13.90 1.68
CA ALA A 389 -0.71 13.49 0.94
C ALA A 389 -0.87 11.96 0.94
N MET A 390 0.23 11.22 0.74
CA MET A 390 0.29 9.76 0.75
C MET A 390 -0.02 9.13 2.10
N SER A 391 0.43 9.72 3.21
CA SER A 391 0.19 9.15 4.54
C SER A 391 -1.27 9.22 4.98
N MET A 392 -2.08 10.07 4.33
CA MET A 392 -3.51 10.27 4.58
C MET A 392 -3.86 10.70 6.03
N ILE A 393 -2.86 10.97 6.88
CA ILE A 393 -3.01 11.36 8.28
C ILE A 393 -3.84 12.64 8.41
N PRO A 394 -3.48 13.77 7.77
CA PRO A 394 -4.28 14.98 7.87
C PRO A 394 -5.61 14.91 7.10
N ALA A 395 -5.67 14.14 6.01
CA ALA A 395 -6.87 14.00 5.17
C ALA A 395 -8.00 13.18 5.83
N THR A 396 -7.72 12.56 6.98
CA THR A 396 -8.68 11.72 7.71
C THR A 396 -8.73 12.06 9.21
N THR A 397 -8.22 13.23 9.60
CA THR A 397 -8.06 13.61 11.02
C THR A 397 -9.36 13.67 11.82
N PHE A 398 -10.49 14.05 11.22
CA PHE A 398 -11.81 14.03 11.86
C PHE A 398 -12.53 12.71 11.60
N SER A 399 -12.34 12.11 10.43
CA SER A 399 -12.86 10.78 10.11
C SER A 399 -12.36 9.71 11.08
N ARG A 400 -11.09 9.75 11.49
CA ARG A 400 -10.48 8.80 12.44
C ARG A 400 -11.05 8.87 13.85
N GLU A 401 -11.66 9.98 14.24
CA GLU A 401 -12.35 10.09 15.54
C GLU A 401 -13.62 9.22 15.56
N GLY A 402 -14.27 9.06 14.42
CA GLY A 402 -15.48 8.24 14.29
C GLY A 402 -16.54 8.60 15.32
N LYS A 403 -17.01 7.59 16.05
CA LYS A 403 -18.00 7.72 17.13
C LYS A 403 -17.50 8.51 18.34
N TYR A 404 -16.21 8.77 18.46
CA TYR A 404 -15.60 9.46 19.60
C TYR A 404 -15.41 10.97 19.38
N LEU A 405 -15.83 11.51 18.23
CA LEU A 405 -15.71 12.95 17.91
C LEU A 405 -16.33 13.86 19.00
N TRP A 406 -17.35 13.38 19.70
CA TRP A 406 -17.98 14.12 20.81
C TRP A 406 -16.99 14.50 21.92
N GLN A 407 -15.92 13.72 22.14
CA GLN A 407 -14.91 14.00 23.16
C GLN A 407 -14.18 15.31 22.85
N ILE A 408 -13.68 15.48 21.62
CA ILE A 408 -13.01 16.71 21.19
C ILE A 408 -13.99 17.89 21.16
N ARG A 409 -15.26 17.63 20.81
CA ARG A 409 -16.30 18.66 20.78
C ARG A 409 -16.67 19.19 22.16
N SER A 410 -16.52 18.37 23.20
CA SER A 410 -16.76 18.78 24.58
C SER A 410 -15.65 19.66 25.16
N LEU A 411 -14.50 19.77 24.47
CA LEU A 411 -13.39 20.60 24.93
C LEU A 411 -13.70 22.09 24.73
N PRO A 412 -13.29 22.97 25.67
CA PRO A 412 -13.48 24.41 25.56
C PRO A 412 -12.43 25.03 24.60
N LEU A 413 -12.35 24.52 23.37
CA LEU A 413 -11.42 24.95 22.33
C LEU A 413 -12.18 25.42 21.09
N SER A 414 -11.65 26.45 20.43
CA SER A 414 -12.17 26.87 19.14
C SER A 414 -11.81 25.85 18.05
N ILE A 415 -12.59 25.79 16.97
CA ILE A 415 -12.30 24.86 15.87
C ILE A 415 -10.95 25.15 15.21
N GLU A 416 -10.54 26.42 15.16
CA GLU A 416 -9.23 26.81 14.64
C GLU A 416 -8.09 26.24 15.50
N GLN A 417 -8.27 26.22 16.82
CA GLN A 417 -7.31 25.61 17.74
C GLN A 417 -7.29 24.08 17.58
N ILE A 418 -8.45 23.45 17.39
CA ILE A 418 -8.57 22.00 17.15
C ILE A 418 -7.88 21.62 15.85
N ILE A 419 -8.14 22.33 14.75
CA ILE A 419 -7.49 22.09 13.45
C ILE A 419 -5.98 22.30 13.58
N ALA A 420 -5.54 23.40 14.20
CA ALA A 420 -4.12 23.67 14.39
C ALA A 420 -3.43 22.55 15.19
N ALA A 421 -4.05 22.08 16.27
CA ALA A 421 -3.53 20.98 17.07
C ALA A 421 -3.46 19.67 16.28
N LYS A 422 -4.49 19.36 15.48
CA LYS A 422 -4.54 18.17 14.62
C LYS A 422 -3.49 18.23 13.51
N VAL A 423 -3.29 19.38 12.88
CA VAL A 423 -2.22 19.60 11.90
C VAL A 423 -0.86 19.37 12.55
N VAL A 424 -0.58 20.01 13.71
CA VAL A 424 0.69 19.81 14.43
C VAL A 424 0.90 18.34 14.79
N GLY A 425 -0.12 17.66 15.32
CA GLY A 425 -0.03 16.24 15.68
C GLY A 425 0.23 15.33 14.47
N SER A 426 -0.38 15.63 13.32
CA SER A 426 -0.12 14.91 12.06
C SER A 426 1.29 15.18 11.51
N GLN A 427 1.76 16.43 11.59
CA GLN A 427 3.06 16.83 11.09
C GLN A 427 4.21 16.24 11.90
N VAL A 428 4.07 16.08 13.22
CA VAL A 428 5.08 15.37 14.02
C VAL A 428 5.33 13.97 13.48
N VAL A 429 4.28 13.23 13.13
CA VAL A 429 4.41 11.88 12.57
C VAL A 429 4.99 11.94 11.15
N ASN A 430 4.49 12.84 10.30
CA ASN A 430 4.97 12.97 8.92
C ASN A 430 6.45 13.35 8.85
N ILE A 431 6.91 14.32 9.67
CA ILE A 431 8.31 14.76 9.69
C ILE A 431 9.21 13.60 10.12
N ILE A 432 8.86 12.89 11.19
CA ILE A 432 9.62 11.71 11.63
C ILE A 432 9.68 10.66 10.51
N GLY A 433 8.54 10.35 9.89
CA GLY A 433 8.47 9.41 8.77
C GLY A 433 9.34 9.85 7.59
N CYS A 434 9.23 11.11 7.17
CA CYS A 434 10.03 11.67 6.09
C CYS A 434 11.53 11.57 6.38
N LEU A 435 11.96 11.91 7.59
CA LEU A 435 13.37 11.85 7.99
C LEU A 435 13.90 10.40 8.03
N VAL A 436 13.10 9.46 8.52
CA VAL A 436 13.45 8.02 8.47
C VAL A 436 13.70 7.56 7.04
N GLY A 437 12.98 8.12 6.07
CA GLY A 437 13.20 7.83 4.66
C GLY A 437 14.34 8.61 4.00
N ALA A 438 14.44 9.90 4.26
CA ALA A 438 15.37 10.80 3.61
C ALA A 438 16.82 10.63 4.10
N VAL A 439 17.02 10.38 5.39
CA VAL A 439 18.37 10.29 5.99
C VAL A 439 19.19 9.13 5.40
N PRO A 440 18.68 7.89 5.27
CA PRO A 440 19.42 6.82 4.62
C PRO A 440 19.82 7.16 3.17
N VAL A 441 18.92 7.76 2.40
CA VAL A 441 19.20 8.18 1.03
C VAL A 441 20.29 9.26 1.01
N ALA A 442 20.18 10.28 1.86
CA ALA A 442 21.16 11.34 1.96
C ALA A 442 22.56 10.83 2.32
N ILE A 443 22.66 9.87 3.26
CA ILE A 443 23.94 9.27 3.66
C ILE A 443 24.54 8.46 2.51
N LEU A 444 23.73 7.63 1.84
CA LEU A 444 24.20 6.75 0.76
C LEU A 444 24.59 7.52 -0.51
N MET A 445 23.89 8.62 -0.80
CA MET A 445 24.13 9.47 -1.96
C MET A 445 25.13 10.61 -1.69
N GLY A 446 25.65 10.72 -0.46
CA GLY A 446 26.66 11.74 -0.10
C GLY A 446 26.15 13.18 -0.06
N TRP A 447 24.86 13.40 0.20
CA TRP A 447 24.25 14.73 0.24
C TRP A 447 24.79 15.58 1.40
N SER A 448 24.89 16.89 1.18
CA SER A 448 25.31 17.83 2.22
C SER A 448 24.24 17.99 3.29
N ILE A 449 24.67 18.14 4.55
CA ILE A 449 23.75 18.36 5.67
C ILE A 449 22.89 19.62 5.46
N TRP A 450 23.41 20.62 4.76
CA TRP A 450 22.69 21.86 4.50
C TRP A 450 21.54 21.68 3.50
N GLU A 451 21.70 20.82 2.50
CA GLU A 451 20.65 20.49 1.53
C GLU A 451 19.50 19.77 2.23
N VAL A 452 19.83 18.81 3.09
CA VAL A 452 18.86 18.06 3.88
C VAL A 452 18.10 18.98 4.85
N LEU A 453 18.81 19.87 5.55
CA LEU A 453 18.20 20.80 6.49
C LEU A 453 17.29 21.82 5.78
N LEU A 454 17.77 22.43 4.69
CA LEU A 454 17.00 23.39 3.91
C LEU A 454 15.74 22.73 3.29
N GLY A 455 15.92 21.57 2.65
CA GLY A 455 14.82 20.84 2.05
C GLY A 455 13.80 20.34 3.07
N SER A 456 14.26 19.86 4.24
CA SER A 456 13.36 19.46 5.34
C SER A 456 12.59 20.64 5.92
N PHE A 457 13.22 21.81 6.04
CA PHE A 457 12.56 23.03 6.51
C PHE A 457 11.47 23.50 5.54
N LEU A 458 11.81 23.68 4.26
CA LEU A 458 10.86 24.07 3.21
C LEU A 458 9.74 23.03 3.05
N GLY A 459 10.11 21.76 3.06
CA GLY A 459 9.20 20.63 2.99
C GLY A 459 8.21 20.61 4.14
N THR A 460 8.65 20.89 5.36
CA THR A 460 7.77 20.96 6.53
C THR A 460 6.76 22.10 6.41
N LEU A 461 7.15 23.26 5.85
CA LEU A 461 6.23 24.38 5.63
C LEU A 461 5.15 24.03 4.59
N LEU A 462 5.56 23.49 3.44
CA LEU A 462 4.66 23.04 2.38
C LEU A 462 3.72 21.92 2.87
N ALA A 463 4.26 20.91 3.53
CA ALA A 463 3.53 19.81 4.13
C ALA A 463 2.50 20.30 5.16
N SER A 464 2.87 21.27 6.00
CA SER A 464 1.96 21.85 7.01
C SER A 464 0.83 22.63 6.37
N ALA A 465 1.11 23.42 5.32
CA ALA A 465 0.07 24.13 4.57
C ALA A 465 -0.91 23.14 3.92
N LEU A 466 -0.40 22.11 3.24
CA LEU A 466 -1.22 21.06 2.65
C LEU A 466 -2.04 20.33 3.71
N ALA A 467 -1.44 19.97 4.85
CA ALA A 467 -2.14 19.29 5.94
C ALA A 467 -3.29 20.11 6.52
N GLY A 468 -3.14 21.44 6.65
CA GLY A 468 -4.24 22.31 7.06
C GLY A 468 -5.39 22.35 6.07
N PHE A 469 -5.08 22.37 4.77
CA PHE A 469 -6.09 22.25 3.72
C PHE A 469 -6.83 20.90 3.78
N LEU A 470 -6.08 19.81 3.92
CA LEU A 470 -6.62 18.45 4.00
C LEU A 470 -7.48 18.24 5.25
N ALA A 471 -7.08 18.79 6.39
CA ALA A 471 -7.87 18.74 7.62
C ALA A 471 -9.20 19.50 7.47
N LEU A 472 -9.19 20.67 6.81
CA LEU A 472 -10.40 21.42 6.48
C LEU A 472 -11.29 20.66 5.48
N PHE A 473 -10.69 19.96 4.52
CA PHE A 473 -11.41 19.14 3.56
C PHE A 473 -12.11 17.96 4.24
N ASP A 474 -11.43 17.28 5.16
CA ASP A 474 -12.02 16.19 5.95
C ASP A 474 -13.16 16.70 6.84
N LEU A 475 -12.99 17.89 7.45
CA LEU A 475 -14.03 18.54 8.24
C LEU A 475 -15.32 18.79 7.43
N ARG A 476 -15.24 19.00 6.11
CA ARG A 476 -16.43 19.23 5.28
C ARG A 476 -17.40 18.05 5.28
N LYS A 477 -16.88 16.82 5.36
CA LYS A 477 -17.66 15.59 5.26
C LYS A 477 -16.89 14.42 5.89
N PRO A 478 -16.75 14.38 7.22
CA PRO A 478 -16.01 13.32 7.87
C PRO A 478 -16.78 12.00 7.77
N MET A 479 -16.05 10.90 7.62
CA MET A 479 -16.59 9.55 7.67
C MET A 479 -16.62 9.09 9.13
N LEU A 480 -17.78 9.21 9.81
CA LEU A 480 -17.89 8.87 11.24
C LEU A 480 -18.41 7.45 11.52
N ASP A 481 -19.14 6.85 10.57
CA ASP A 481 -19.82 5.56 10.72
C ASP A 481 -18.97 4.36 10.27
N TRP A 482 -17.67 4.36 10.58
CA TRP A 482 -16.82 3.21 10.29
C TRP A 482 -16.90 2.15 11.38
N VAL A 483 -16.77 0.88 10.96
CA VAL A 483 -16.78 -0.31 11.84
C VAL A 483 -15.35 -0.81 12.10
N ASN A 484 -14.44 -0.57 11.15
CA ASN A 484 -13.01 -0.90 11.22
C ASN A 484 -12.18 0.39 11.04
N PRO A 485 -11.18 0.66 11.91
CA PRO A 485 -10.26 1.79 11.76
C PRO A 485 -9.68 1.91 10.34
N VAL A 486 -9.26 0.81 9.71
CA VAL A 486 -8.66 0.83 8.37
C VAL A 486 -9.61 1.41 7.31
N LYS A 487 -10.93 1.22 7.48
CA LYS A 487 -11.95 1.76 6.57
C LYS A 487 -12.00 3.29 6.61
N ALA A 488 -11.74 3.90 7.77
CA ALA A 488 -11.71 5.36 7.95
C ALA A 488 -10.58 6.03 7.15
N VAL A 489 -9.53 5.27 6.82
CA VAL A 489 -8.37 5.75 6.06
C VAL A 489 -8.45 5.31 4.59
N LYS A 490 -8.51 4.00 4.32
CA LYS A 490 -8.38 3.45 2.95
C LYS A 490 -9.61 3.66 2.07
N SER A 491 -10.81 3.59 2.64
CA SER A 491 -12.05 3.70 1.86
C SER A 491 -12.63 5.13 1.88
N ASN A 492 -11.88 6.07 2.43
CA ASN A 492 -12.32 7.44 2.57
C ASN A 492 -12.03 8.23 1.29
N LEU A 493 -13.09 8.72 0.65
CA LEU A 493 -12.96 9.57 -0.54
C LEU A 493 -12.16 10.84 -0.25
N ASN A 494 -12.21 11.35 0.99
CA ASN A 494 -11.41 12.51 1.38
C ASN A 494 -9.90 12.22 1.30
N ALA A 495 -9.50 10.99 1.61
CA ALA A 495 -8.11 10.56 1.52
C ALA A 495 -7.65 10.45 0.05
N VAL A 496 -8.49 9.88 -0.83
CA VAL A 496 -8.21 9.77 -2.27
C VAL A 496 -8.12 11.16 -2.92
N VAL A 497 -9.09 12.04 -2.64
CA VAL A 497 -9.06 13.42 -3.15
C VAL A 497 -7.87 14.18 -2.58
N GLY A 498 -7.55 13.97 -1.31
CA GLY A 498 -6.38 14.56 -0.67
C GLY A 498 -5.06 14.16 -1.35
N LEU A 499 -4.93 12.88 -1.72
CA LEU A 499 -3.80 12.39 -2.50
C LEU A 499 -3.73 13.07 -3.87
N LEU A 500 -4.85 13.15 -4.60
CA LEU A 500 -4.90 13.81 -5.91
C LEU A 500 -4.50 15.29 -5.82
N ILE A 501 -4.97 16.01 -4.81
CA ILE A 501 -4.61 17.42 -4.58
C ILE A 501 -3.11 17.54 -4.29
N GLY A 502 -2.57 16.65 -3.46
CA GLY A 502 -1.13 16.60 -3.18
C GLY A 502 -0.30 16.35 -4.44
N VAL A 503 -0.73 15.42 -5.30
CA VAL A 503 -0.07 15.11 -6.58
C VAL A 503 -0.13 16.30 -7.54
N ILE A 504 -1.31 16.93 -7.71
CA ILE A 504 -1.48 18.07 -8.62
C ILE A 504 -0.62 19.25 -8.18
N LEU A 505 -0.65 19.60 -6.88
CA LEU A 505 0.15 20.69 -6.36
C LEU A 505 1.65 20.36 -6.41
N GLY A 506 2.04 19.12 -6.10
CA GLY A 506 3.42 18.66 -6.20
C GLY A 506 3.94 18.72 -7.64
N PHE A 507 3.12 18.33 -8.61
CA PHE A 507 3.44 18.43 -10.04
C PHE A 507 3.52 19.88 -10.51
N ALA A 508 2.61 20.76 -10.06
CA ALA A 508 2.66 22.18 -10.39
C ALA A 508 3.94 22.85 -9.87
N LEU A 509 4.32 22.59 -8.62
CA LEU A 509 5.58 23.10 -8.05
C LEU A 509 6.81 22.42 -8.68
N GLY A 510 6.72 21.15 -9.04
CA GLY A 510 7.77 20.44 -9.78
C GLY A 510 7.99 21.01 -11.19
N MET A 511 6.91 21.36 -11.91
CA MET A 511 7.01 22.05 -13.21
C MET A 511 7.60 23.45 -13.08
N LEU A 512 7.23 24.19 -12.03
CA LEU A 512 7.84 25.49 -11.73
C LEU A 512 9.35 25.32 -11.51
N MET A 513 9.74 24.35 -10.68
CA MET A 513 11.15 24.02 -10.46
C MET A 513 11.86 23.62 -11.76
N PHE A 514 11.23 22.79 -12.60
CA PHE A 514 11.78 22.42 -13.90
C PHE A 514 12.00 23.64 -14.82
N ALA A 515 11.05 24.58 -14.85
CA ALA A 515 11.19 25.82 -15.60
C ALA A 515 12.37 26.67 -15.07
N THR A 516 12.54 26.79 -13.76
CA THR A 516 13.69 27.51 -13.18
C THR A 516 15.03 26.86 -13.47
N ILE A 517 15.08 25.52 -13.52
CA ILE A 517 16.28 24.78 -13.92
C ILE A 517 16.62 25.10 -15.37
N GLY A 518 15.63 25.12 -16.28
CA GLY A 518 15.82 25.47 -17.68
C GLY A 518 16.25 26.93 -17.92
N LEU A 519 16.01 27.82 -16.95
CA LEU A 519 16.49 29.21 -16.96
C LEU A 519 17.84 29.38 -16.26
N GLU A 520 18.46 28.31 -15.76
CA GLU A 520 19.71 28.31 -14.98
C GLU A 520 19.66 29.15 -13.68
N LEU A 521 18.46 29.47 -13.19
CA LEU A 521 18.22 30.30 -12.00
C LEU A 521 18.04 29.46 -10.73
N LEU A 522 18.99 28.56 -10.44
CA LEU A 522 18.87 27.56 -9.37
C LEU A 522 18.67 28.15 -7.97
N TRP A 523 19.22 29.33 -7.70
CA TRP A 523 19.08 30.04 -6.42
C TRP A 523 17.65 30.52 -6.13
N LEU A 524 16.79 30.55 -7.15
CA LEU A 524 15.40 30.98 -7.04
C LEU A 524 14.49 29.87 -6.47
N ILE A 525 14.88 28.59 -6.60
CA ILE A 525 14.08 27.43 -6.17
C ILE A 525 13.66 27.52 -4.70
N PRO A 526 14.57 27.77 -3.72
CA PRO A 526 14.18 27.87 -2.32
C PRO A 526 13.22 29.04 -2.05
N ILE A 527 13.38 30.15 -2.79
CA ILE A 527 12.57 31.37 -2.64
C ILE A 527 11.15 31.11 -3.15
N GLU A 528 11.00 30.47 -4.31
CA GLU A 528 9.72 30.10 -4.88
C GLU A 528 8.96 29.12 -3.99
N LEU A 529 9.63 28.10 -3.48
CA LEU A 529 9.01 27.13 -2.57
C LEU A 529 8.61 27.77 -1.24
N LEU A 530 9.41 28.69 -0.71
CA LEU A 530 9.05 29.46 0.47
C LEU A 530 7.84 30.37 0.20
N ALA A 531 7.82 31.08 -0.93
CA ALA A 531 6.72 31.93 -1.34
C ALA A 531 5.43 31.11 -1.53
N ALA A 532 5.52 29.95 -2.17
CA ALA A 532 4.42 29.01 -2.32
C ALA A 532 3.91 28.50 -0.96
N ALA A 533 4.80 28.14 -0.04
CA ALA A 533 4.44 27.69 1.30
C ALA A 533 3.71 28.78 2.09
N LEU A 534 4.19 30.02 2.01
CA LEU A 534 3.54 31.17 2.67
C LEU A 534 2.18 31.48 2.04
N ALA A 535 2.08 31.50 0.72
CA ALA A 535 0.84 31.75 0.00
C ALA A 535 -0.22 30.68 0.33
N LEU A 536 0.16 29.39 0.27
CA LEU A 536 -0.71 28.28 0.64
C LEU A 536 -1.10 28.34 2.13
N GLY A 537 -0.15 28.63 3.02
CA GLY A 537 -0.41 28.75 4.45
C GLY A 537 -1.38 29.88 4.78
N LEU A 538 -1.24 31.06 4.15
CA LEU A 538 -2.15 32.18 4.30
C LEU A 538 -3.55 31.87 3.74
N ALA A 539 -3.61 31.25 2.56
CA ALA A 539 -4.88 30.82 1.96
C ALA A 539 -5.61 29.84 2.87
N VAL A 540 -4.92 28.83 3.41
CA VAL A 540 -5.48 27.86 4.34
C VAL A 540 -5.95 28.52 5.63
N ARG A 541 -5.16 29.43 6.20
CA ARG A 541 -5.56 30.18 7.41
C ARG A 541 -6.83 30.99 7.17
N PHE A 542 -6.96 31.62 6.01
CA PHE A 542 -8.15 32.35 5.61
C PHE A 542 -9.36 31.42 5.46
N MET A 543 -9.20 30.29 4.76
CA MET A 543 -10.26 29.30 4.55
C MET A 543 -10.73 28.68 5.86
N VAL A 544 -9.81 28.34 6.77
CA VAL A 544 -10.13 27.80 8.10
C VAL A 544 -10.96 28.80 8.90
N ARG A 545 -10.53 30.06 8.97
CA ARG A 545 -11.29 31.11 9.68
C ARG A 545 -12.68 31.35 9.08
N LYS A 546 -12.81 31.28 7.76
CA LYS A 546 -14.06 31.57 7.05
C LYS A 546 -15.06 30.41 7.11
N TRP A 547 -14.59 29.17 6.98
CA TRP A 547 -15.47 28.01 6.76
C TRP A 547 -15.52 27.02 7.92
N ALA A 548 -14.44 26.87 8.71
CA ALA A 548 -14.40 25.85 9.75
C ALA A 548 -15.50 26.04 10.83
N PRO A 549 -15.81 27.26 11.31
CA PRO A 549 -16.89 27.44 12.29
C PRO A 549 -18.27 27.01 11.76
N GLY A 550 -18.53 27.26 10.48
CA GLY A 550 -19.79 26.87 9.84
C GLY A 550 -19.90 25.36 9.63
N LEU A 551 -18.80 24.70 9.25
CA LEU A 551 -18.75 23.24 9.09
C LEU A 551 -18.86 22.53 10.44
N TRP A 552 -18.15 23.02 11.47
CA TRP A 552 -18.16 22.43 12.81
C TRP A 552 -19.51 22.47 13.51
N LYS A 553 -20.36 23.45 13.18
CA LYS A 553 -21.74 23.51 13.69
C LYS A 553 -22.68 22.47 13.06
N ARG A 554 -22.38 21.99 11.85
CA ARG A 554 -23.24 21.06 11.08
C ARG A 554 -23.01 19.60 11.45
N ILE A 555 -21.78 19.28 11.83
CA ILE A 555 -21.36 18.01 12.42
C ILE A 555 -21.75 18.05 13.87
#